data_AF-A0A7S0EDH4-F1
#
_entry.id   AF-A0A7S0EDH4-F1
#
_cell.length_a   1.000
_cell.length_b   1.000
_cell.length_c   1.000
_cell.angle_alpha   90.00
_cell.angle_beta   90.00
_cell.angle_gamma   90.00
#
_symmetry.space_group_name_H-M   'P 1'
#
loop_
_entity.id
_entity.type
_entity.pdbx_description
1 polymer ?
#
loop_
_entity_poly.entity_id
_entity_poly.type
_entity_poly.pdbx_seq_one_letter_code
_entity_poly.pdbx_strand_id
1 'polypeptide(L)'
;RQEDGELATKEPRRSMMMLLGASSSALLGAARSARSVVSRAGTISANFGAPVVMGTEEMMSDKKTGHGTSTMPCQKNLRWDCDVETADRICNYNRHYAEYGGFWEKETSFLSEESEASGEITFYDSNTGKPLFFGPKGRD
;
A
#
# COMPACT_ATOMS: atom_id res chain seq x y z
N ARG A 1 3.69 54.81 35.14
CA ARG A 1 3.93 56.09 34.42
C ARG A 1 5.40 56.12 34.14
N GLN A 2 5.83 55.82 32.90
CA GLN A 2 7.21 56.04 32.39
C GLN A 2 8.31 55.43 33.31
N GLU A 3 9.62 55.55 33.10
CA GLU A 3 10.40 55.94 31.91
C GLU A 3 10.90 54.69 31.15
N ASP A 4 11.96 54.81 30.34
CA ASP A 4 12.19 54.00 29.13
C ASP A 4 13.63 53.43 29.00
N GLY A 5 13.91 52.60 27.97
CA GLY A 5 15.20 51.89 27.79
C GLY A 5 15.57 51.52 26.34
N GLU A 6 16.39 52.37 25.70
CA GLU A 6 16.99 52.16 24.37
C GLU A 6 18.35 51.41 24.46
N LEU A 7 18.92 51.05 23.29
CA LEU A 7 20.30 50.59 22.98
C LEU A 7 20.54 49.07 22.90
N ALA A 8 20.80 48.59 21.67
CA ALA A 8 22.16 48.23 21.24
C ALA A 8 22.18 47.68 19.79
N THR A 9 22.79 48.42 18.86
CA THR A 9 23.11 47.95 17.51
C THR A 9 24.25 46.92 17.52
N LYS A 10 24.24 45.96 16.60
CA LYS A 10 25.34 44.98 16.44
C LYS A 10 25.83 44.90 15.00
N GLU A 11 26.92 45.60 14.74
CA GLU A 11 27.67 45.65 13.47
C GLU A 11 28.13 44.25 12.97
N PRO A 12 28.11 43.99 11.65
CA PRO A 12 28.74 42.82 11.06
C PRO A 12 30.26 43.05 10.87
N ARG A 13 31.07 42.16 11.46
CA ARG A 13 32.54 42.23 11.33
C ARG A 13 32.99 41.94 9.89
N ARG A 14 33.41 42.99 9.17
CA ARG A 14 34.29 42.87 8.00
C ARG A 14 35.65 42.35 8.44
N SER A 15 36.17 41.33 7.76
CA SER A 15 37.59 40.92 7.83
C SER A 15 38.23 41.04 6.46
N MET A 16 39.52 41.38 6.43
CA MET A 16 40.17 42.02 5.28
C MET A 16 41.03 41.06 4.45
N MET A 17 40.63 40.90 3.19
CA MET A 17 41.45 40.86 1.96
C MET A 17 42.92 40.40 2.04
N MET A 18 43.24 39.31 1.34
CA MET A 18 44.48 39.20 0.54
C MET A 18 44.22 38.45 -0.78
N LEU A 19 45.08 38.69 -1.77
CA LEU A 19 44.87 38.44 -3.20
C LEU A 19 45.68 37.25 -3.75
N LEU A 20 45.31 36.87 -4.98
CA LEU A 20 46.15 36.25 -6.04
C LEU A 20 46.51 34.76 -5.93
N GLY A 21 46.00 33.99 -6.91
CA GLY A 21 46.37 32.61 -7.20
C GLY A 21 45.48 32.03 -8.30
N ALA A 22 45.79 32.30 -9.57
CA ALA A 22 45.01 31.82 -10.71
C ALA A 22 45.39 30.38 -11.09
N SER A 23 44.41 29.56 -11.47
CA SER A 23 44.59 28.47 -12.45
C SER A 23 43.25 27.97 -12.99
N SER A 24 43.25 27.72 -14.31
CA SER A 24 42.09 27.31 -15.09
C SER A 24 41.71 25.84 -14.88
N SER A 25 40.44 25.50 -15.04
CA SER A 25 39.94 24.65 -16.14
C SER A 25 38.54 24.11 -15.84
N ALA A 26 37.65 24.17 -16.84
CA ALA A 26 36.31 23.62 -16.78
C ALA A 26 36.20 22.29 -17.55
N LEU A 27 35.13 21.54 -17.28
CA LEU A 27 34.58 20.45 -18.10
C LEU A 27 35.40 19.14 -18.22
N LEU A 28 34.96 18.12 -17.50
CA LEU A 28 34.47 16.83 -18.02
C LEU A 28 33.88 16.06 -16.81
N GLY A 29 32.62 15.67 -16.77
CA GLY A 29 31.97 14.85 -17.79
C GLY A 29 31.83 13.41 -17.26
N ALA A 30 31.30 13.24 -16.03
CA ALA A 30 31.15 11.93 -15.41
C ALA A 30 30.05 11.11 -16.11
N ALA A 31 30.45 10.28 -17.08
CA ALA A 31 29.55 9.38 -17.79
C ALA A 31 28.97 8.34 -16.82
N ARG A 32 27.73 8.56 -16.38
CA ARG A 32 26.97 7.58 -15.60
C ARG A 32 26.68 6.38 -16.50
N SER A 33 27.37 5.27 -16.27
CA SER A 33 27.15 4.02 -17.01
C SER A 33 25.72 3.53 -16.78
N ALA A 34 24.86 3.73 -17.78
CA ALA A 34 23.49 3.25 -17.77
C ALA A 34 23.50 1.73 -17.96
N ARG A 35 23.54 0.98 -16.85
CA ARG A 35 23.24 -0.46 -16.87
C ARG A 35 21.77 -0.65 -17.25
N SER A 36 21.52 -0.89 -18.53
CA SER A 36 20.21 -1.34 -19.01
C SER A 36 19.92 -2.72 -18.42
N VAL A 37 19.08 -2.76 -17.39
CA VAL A 37 18.45 -3.99 -16.94
C VAL A 37 17.32 -4.32 -17.91
N VAL A 38 17.61 -5.16 -18.90
CA VAL A 38 16.56 -5.70 -19.78
C VAL A 38 15.71 -6.66 -18.96
N SER A 39 14.59 -6.15 -18.46
CA SER A 39 13.56 -6.92 -17.78
C SER A 39 12.97 -7.95 -18.74
N ARG A 40 13.38 -9.22 -18.62
CA ARG A 40 12.63 -10.35 -19.22
C ARG A 40 11.36 -10.62 -18.42
N ALA A 41 10.41 -9.69 -18.51
CA ALA A 41 9.01 -9.95 -18.21
C ALA A 41 8.44 -10.83 -19.34
N GLY A 42 8.73 -12.13 -19.28
CA GLY A 42 8.15 -13.11 -20.20
C GLY A 42 6.73 -13.44 -19.76
N THR A 43 5.74 -12.78 -20.36
CA THR A 43 4.32 -13.10 -20.14
C THR A 43 4.07 -14.54 -20.61
N ILE A 44 3.83 -15.46 -19.68
CA ILE A 44 3.46 -16.84 -20.02
C ILE A 44 1.98 -16.85 -20.38
N SER A 45 1.66 -16.49 -21.63
CA SER A 45 0.33 -16.68 -22.21
C SER A 45 0.09 -18.16 -22.47
N ALA A 46 -0.27 -18.90 -21.40
CA ALA A 46 -0.76 -20.26 -21.52
C ALA A 46 -2.15 -20.23 -22.16
N ASN A 47 -2.22 -20.58 -23.44
CA ASN A 47 -3.48 -20.76 -24.15
C ASN A 47 -4.03 -22.15 -23.83
N PHE A 48 -5.09 -22.20 -23.01
CA PHE A 48 -5.83 -23.42 -22.74
C PHE A 48 -6.91 -23.64 -23.82
N GLY A 49 -7.32 -24.89 -24.02
CA GLY A 49 -8.42 -25.22 -24.93
C GLY A 49 -9.76 -24.65 -24.47
N ALA A 50 -10.69 -24.45 -25.41
CA ALA A 50 -12.07 -24.11 -25.08
C ALA A 50 -12.68 -25.13 -24.09
N PRO A 51 -13.48 -24.70 -23.10
CA PRO A 51 -14.13 -23.39 -22.97
C PRO A 51 -13.34 -22.34 -22.16
N VAL A 52 -12.05 -22.55 -21.87
CA VAL A 52 -11.27 -21.63 -21.02
C VAL A 52 -11.07 -20.29 -21.73
N VAL A 53 -11.51 -19.19 -21.10
CA VAL A 53 -11.24 -17.82 -21.51
C VAL A 53 -10.20 -17.24 -20.57
N MET A 54 -9.05 -16.83 -21.11
CA MET A 54 -8.01 -16.18 -20.32
C MET A 54 -8.37 -14.71 -20.05
N GLY A 55 -8.33 -14.32 -18.78
CA GLY A 55 -8.48 -12.92 -18.39
C GLY A 55 -7.33 -12.06 -18.90
N THR A 56 -7.60 -10.79 -19.22
CA THR A 56 -6.59 -9.83 -19.66
C THR A 56 -6.12 -8.95 -18.49
N GLU A 57 -4.94 -8.35 -18.60
CA GLU A 57 -4.36 -7.50 -17.55
C GLU A 57 -5.23 -6.27 -17.23
N GLU A 58 -5.99 -5.77 -18.20
CA GLU A 58 -6.93 -4.65 -18.02
C GLU A 58 -8.06 -5.01 -17.04
N MET A 59 -8.43 -6.29 -16.92
CA MET A 59 -9.39 -6.75 -15.91
C MET A 59 -8.88 -6.47 -14.50
N MET A 60 -7.56 -6.60 -14.28
CA MET A 60 -6.88 -6.33 -13.01
C MET A 60 -6.32 -4.90 -12.90
N SER A 61 -6.58 -4.03 -13.87
CA SER A 61 -6.16 -2.62 -13.78
C SER A 61 -6.84 -1.90 -12.62
N ASP A 62 -6.16 -0.87 -12.11
CA ASP A 62 -6.79 0.11 -11.20
C ASP A 62 -8.04 0.71 -11.86
N LYS A 63 -9.15 0.82 -11.10
CA LYS A 63 -10.43 1.36 -11.58
C LYS A 63 -10.56 2.88 -11.42
N LYS A 64 -9.50 3.56 -10.98
CA LYS A 64 -9.37 5.01 -10.74
C LYS A 64 -10.31 5.54 -9.65
N THR A 65 -10.68 4.64 -8.74
CA THR A 65 -11.61 4.83 -7.62
C THR A 65 -10.90 5.05 -6.29
N GLY A 66 -9.57 4.94 -6.26
CA GLY A 66 -8.76 5.03 -5.04
C GLY A 66 -8.71 3.74 -4.21
N HIS A 67 -9.27 2.64 -4.73
CA HIS A 67 -9.34 1.33 -4.07
C HIS A 67 -8.95 0.20 -5.03
N GLY A 68 -7.82 0.38 -5.72
CA GLY A 68 -7.23 -0.63 -6.61
C GLY A 68 -8.20 -1.18 -7.65
N THR A 69 -8.50 -2.47 -7.60
CA THR A 69 -9.43 -3.14 -8.54
C THR A 69 -10.91 -2.96 -8.20
N SER A 70 -11.25 -2.40 -7.04
CA SER A 70 -12.61 -2.26 -6.50
C SER A 70 -13.17 -0.84 -6.62
N THR A 71 -14.49 -0.72 -6.67
CA THR A 71 -15.18 0.58 -6.77
C THR A 71 -15.36 1.29 -5.43
N MET A 72 -15.27 0.58 -4.31
CA MET A 72 -15.54 1.08 -2.96
C MET A 72 -14.47 0.61 -1.96
N PRO A 73 -14.20 1.37 -0.89
CA PRO A 73 -13.30 0.95 0.19
C PRO A 73 -13.79 -0.28 0.95
N CYS A 74 -12.89 -0.91 1.70
CA CYS A 74 -13.25 -1.81 2.79
C CYS A 74 -14.03 -1.07 3.91
N GLN A 75 -14.93 -1.77 4.59
CA GLN A 75 -15.66 -1.24 5.74
C GLN A 75 -14.75 -1.06 6.96
N LYS A 76 -15.06 -0.05 7.79
CA LYS A 76 -14.25 0.30 8.97
C LYS A 76 -14.51 -0.57 10.20
N ASN A 77 -15.72 -1.13 10.30
CA ASN A 77 -16.16 -1.93 11.44
C ASN A 77 -16.34 -3.36 10.96
N LEU A 78 -15.23 -4.06 10.75
CA LEU A 78 -15.25 -5.48 10.36
C LEU A 78 -15.64 -6.35 11.55
N ARG A 79 -16.17 -7.54 11.26
CA ARG A 79 -16.41 -8.55 12.29
C ARG A 79 -15.08 -9.16 12.75
N TRP A 80 -15.11 -9.71 13.96
CA TRP A 80 -14.01 -10.47 14.55
C TRP A 80 -12.70 -9.68 14.74
N ASP A 81 -12.81 -8.36 14.96
CA ASP A 81 -11.70 -7.42 15.14
C ASP A 81 -10.62 -7.47 14.03
N CYS A 82 -11.01 -7.86 12.80
CA CYS A 82 -10.10 -7.91 11.66
C CYS A 82 -9.47 -6.54 11.34
N ASP A 83 -8.14 -6.50 11.17
CA ASP A 83 -7.42 -5.30 10.75
C ASP A 83 -7.92 -4.78 9.38
N VAL A 84 -8.44 -3.56 9.40
CA VAL A 84 -9.01 -2.86 8.23
C VAL A 84 -7.95 -2.58 7.17
N GLU A 85 -6.69 -2.30 7.54
CA GLU A 85 -5.63 -2.02 6.56
C GLU A 85 -5.21 -3.29 5.81
N THR A 86 -5.04 -4.40 6.52
CA THR A 86 -4.82 -5.73 5.93
C THR A 86 -6.01 -6.17 5.09
N ALA A 87 -7.25 -5.97 5.56
CA ALA A 87 -8.46 -6.30 4.80
C ALA A 87 -8.58 -5.48 3.50
N ASP A 88 -8.37 -4.15 3.55
CA ASP A 88 -8.40 -3.30 2.35
C ASP A 88 -7.30 -3.69 1.35
N ARG A 89 -6.07 -3.94 1.83
CA ARG A 89 -4.97 -4.45 0.99
C ARG A 89 -5.32 -5.77 0.30
N ILE A 90 -5.99 -6.70 1.00
CA ILE A 90 -6.33 -8.03 0.47
C ILE A 90 -7.54 -7.96 -0.48
N CYS A 91 -8.59 -7.21 -0.14
CA CYS A 91 -9.81 -7.14 -0.95
C CYS A 91 -9.63 -6.27 -2.21
N ASN A 92 -8.80 -5.22 -2.15
CA ASN A 92 -8.78 -4.18 -3.18
C ASN A 92 -7.47 -4.11 -3.99
N TYR A 93 -6.35 -4.59 -3.44
CA TYR A 93 -5.03 -4.43 -4.05
C TYR A 93 -4.29 -5.74 -4.36
N ASN A 94 -4.88 -6.88 -4.02
CA ASN A 94 -4.21 -8.15 -4.10
C ASN A 94 -4.02 -8.64 -5.55
N ARG A 95 -2.76 -8.92 -5.91
CA ARG A 95 -2.37 -9.68 -7.11
C ARG A 95 -1.52 -10.91 -6.78
N HIS A 96 -1.12 -11.08 -5.51
CA HIS A 96 -0.16 -12.09 -5.08
C HIS A 96 -0.22 -12.28 -3.55
N TYR A 97 -0.52 -13.51 -3.12
CA TYR A 97 -0.69 -13.95 -1.72
C TYR A 97 -1.86 -13.32 -0.95
N ALA A 98 -2.36 -14.04 0.06
CA ALA A 98 -3.34 -13.52 1.01
C ALA A 98 -2.64 -12.75 2.16
N GLU A 99 -3.30 -12.66 3.31
CA GLU A 99 -2.64 -12.47 4.61
C GLU A 99 -1.52 -13.50 4.88
N TYR A 100 -0.71 -13.22 5.90
CA TYR A 100 0.30 -14.17 6.34
C TYR A 100 -0.33 -15.36 7.06
N GLY A 101 0.35 -16.51 7.03
CA GLY A 101 -0.17 -17.75 7.61
C GLY A 101 -0.45 -17.62 9.12
N GLY A 102 -1.69 -17.91 9.50
CA GLY A 102 -2.16 -17.87 10.89
C GLY A 102 -2.64 -16.51 11.39
N PHE A 103 -2.82 -15.50 10.53
CA PHE A 103 -3.46 -14.22 10.91
C PHE A 103 -4.86 -14.47 11.47
N TRP A 104 -5.74 -15.15 10.72
CA TRP A 104 -7.09 -15.52 11.16
C TRP A 104 -7.17 -16.30 12.48
N GLU A 105 -6.10 -17.05 12.85
CA GLU A 105 -6.04 -17.85 14.08
C GLU A 105 -5.62 -17.03 15.32
N LYS A 106 -4.90 -15.92 15.13
CA LYS A 106 -4.14 -15.25 16.19
C LYS A 106 -4.49 -13.79 16.39
N GLU A 107 -4.80 -13.08 15.32
CA GLU A 107 -5.07 -11.63 15.33
C GLU A 107 -6.57 -11.31 15.21
N THR A 108 -7.43 -12.30 14.99
CA THR A 108 -8.88 -12.13 14.89
C THR A 108 -9.58 -12.91 15.99
N SER A 109 -10.71 -12.42 16.48
CA SER A 109 -11.53 -13.11 17.49
C SER A 109 -12.44 -14.20 16.88
N PHE A 110 -12.31 -14.51 15.59
CA PHE A 110 -13.21 -15.41 14.85
C PHE A 110 -13.34 -16.79 15.52
N LEU A 111 -12.19 -17.41 15.84
CA LEU A 111 -12.20 -18.73 16.48
C LEU A 111 -12.81 -18.69 17.88
N SER A 112 -12.58 -17.64 18.68
CA SER A 112 -13.18 -17.52 20.01
C SER A 112 -14.69 -17.26 19.95
N GLU A 113 -15.15 -16.36 19.07
CA GLU A 113 -16.57 -15.99 18.98
C GLU A 113 -17.42 -17.09 18.34
N GLU A 114 -16.93 -17.70 17.26
CA GLU A 114 -17.75 -18.59 16.42
C GLU A 114 -17.54 -20.09 16.74
N SER A 115 -16.52 -20.49 17.51
CA SER A 115 -16.42 -21.88 18.02
C SER A 115 -17.36 -22.16 19.18
N GLU A 116 -17.74 -21.13 19.95
CA GLU A 116 -18.78 -21.19 20.98
C GLU A 116 -20.20 -21.08 20.36
N ALA A 117 -20.31 -20.49 19.16
CA ALA A 117 -21.57 -20.35 18.43
C ALA A 117 -21.94 -21.62 17.66
N SER A 118 -22.91 -22.39 18.18
CA SER A 118 -23.45 -23.61 17.54
C SER A 118 -24.39 -23.36 16.34
N GLY A 119 -24.16 -22.29 15.58
CA GLY A 119 -25.11 -21.77 14.56
C GLY A 119 -24.56 -21.68 13.14
N GLU A 120 -25.45 -21.37 12.19
CA GLU A 120 -25.08 -20.99 10.83
C GLU A 120 -24.49 -19.58 10.82
N ILE A 121 -23.22 -19.46 10.44
CA ILE A 121 -22.51 -18.19 10.27
C ILE A 121 -22.81 -17.65 8.88
N THR A 122 -23.37 -16.44 8.81
CA THR A 122 -23.40 -15.66 7.56
C THR A 122 -22.12 -14.86 7.44
N PHE A 123 -21.38 -15.06 6.35
CA PHE A 123 -20.20 -14.28 5.97
C PHE A 123 -20.63 -13.18 5.01
N TYR A 124 -20.08 -11.98 5.20
CA TYR A 124 -20.42 -10.78 4.43
C TYR A 124 -19.21 -10.30 3.63
N ASP A 125 -19.45 -9.70 2.48
CA ASP A 125 -18.42 -8.99 1.70
C ASP A 125 -17.93 -7.75 2.45
N SER A 126 -16.61 -7.66 2.68
CA SER A 126 -15.95 -6.59 3.43
C SER A 126 -16.13 -5.20 2.83
N ASN A 127 -16.46 -5.08 1.54
CA ASN A 127 -16.67 -3.77 0.90
C ASN A 127 -18.14 -3.35 0.92
N THR A 128 -19.07 -4.22 0.51
CA THR A 128 -20.50 -3.87 0.39
C THR A 128 -21.36 -4.25 1.60
N GLY A 129 -20.88 -5.12 2.50
CA GLY A 129 -21.64 -5.62 3.65
C GLY A 129 -22.79 -6.55 3.26
N LYS A 130 -22.79 -7.08 2.04
CA LYS A 130 -23.82 -8.02 1.56
C LYS A 130 -23.46 -9.45 1.95
N PRO A 131 -24.45 -10.31 2.30
CA PRO A 131 -24.22 -11.74 2.49
C PRO A 131 -23.57 -12.36 1.25
N LEU A 132 -22.48 -13.10 1.46
CA LEU A 132 -21.70 -13.75 0.41
C LEU A 132 -21.67 -15.28 0.56
N PHE A 133 -21.55 -15.77 1.79
CA PHE A 133 -21.49 -17.21 2.09
C PHE A 133 -22.21 -17.53 3.39
N PHE A 134 -22.70 -18.77 3.52
CA PHE A 134 -23.43 -19.26 4.69
C PHE A 134 -22.87 -20.63 5.08
N GLY A 135 -22.45 -20.81 6.32
CA GLY A 135 -21.99 -22.11 6.79
C GLY A 135 -21.72 -22.16 8.30
N PRO A 136 -21.68 -23.36 8.90
CA PRO A 136 -21.84 -24.65 8.26
C PRO A 136 -23.28 -24.95 7.83
N LYS A 137 -23.46 -25.56 6.65
CA LYS A 137 -24.73 -26.11 6.13
C LYS A 137 -24.53 -27.58 5.82
N GLY A 138 -25.41 -28.45 6.34
CA GLY A 138 -25.35 -29.90 6.11
C GLY A 138 -23.99 -30.51 6.48
N ARG A 139 -23.44 -30.12 7.63
CA ARG A 139 -22.25 -30.72 8.24
C ARG A 139 -22.68 -31.43 9.51
N ASP A 140 -23.28 -32.58 9.28
CA ASP A 140 -23.82 -33.51 10.25
C ASP A 140 -22.72 -34.52 10.69
#